data_AF-A0A5M6BPT6-F1
#
_entry.id   AF-A0A5M6BPT6-F1
#
_cell.length_a   1.000
_cell.length_b   1.000
_cell.length_c   1.000
_cell.angle_alpha   90.00
_cell.angle_beta   90.00
_cell.angle_gamma   90.00
#
_symmetry.space_group_name_H-M   'P 1'
#
loop_
_entity.id
_entity.type
_entity.pdbx_description
1 polymer ?
#
loop_
_entity_poly.entity_id
_entity_poly.type
_entity_poly.pdbx_seq_one_letter_code
_entity_poly.pdbx_strand_id
1 'polypeptide(L)'
;MSLADLAESPSSSSTSSSSSASSSRISLTIPTSLLILPTTAALIGLSIGVVRGGNKARLRFLAENAHRQPKTVQGWYFYTKTRNYRVFFGALRSGGKYALGLGGATAGYFLVDESVGWTRERLFGPKGDVAPQLDDEDEEEEGIYRKTGWRKGQVMWEDGAAAGGLLGLVVGTAYRLPRPLFIRSVLMGTILGGTTSAMQIAQAHIGKLRDEQERAERLATKAEANAAIASITEEVGPALALRGGGSNTEPATI
;
A
#
# COMPACT_ATOMS: atom_id res chain seq x y z
N MET A 1 -59.38 -7.45 54.04
CA MET A 1 -58.07 -7.37 53.36
C MET A 1 -57.61 -8.80 53.15
N SER A 2 -57.71 -9.29 51.91
CA SER A 2 -57.55 -10.71 51.57
C SER A 2 -56.07 -11.06 51.41
N LEU A 3 -55.74 -12.33 51.70
CA LEU A 3 -54.42 -12.94 51.55
C LEU A 3 -53.91 -13.04 50.10
N ALA A 4 -54.60 -12.41 49.14
CA ALA A 4 -54.24 -12.38 47.73
C ALA A 4 -53.27 -11.25 47.36
N ASP A 5 -53.10 -10.23 48.22
CA ASP A 5 -52.20 -9.09 48.00
C ASP A 5 -50.71 -9.37 48.31
N LEU A 6 -50.36 -10.61 48.72
CA LEU A 6 -48.99 -10.98 49.11
C LEU A 6 -48.22 -11.77 48.02
N ALA A 7 -48.77 -11.91 46.82
CA ALA A 7 -48.15 -12.64 45.70
C ALA A 7 -47.61 -11.74 44.57
N GLU A 8 -47.70 -10.42 44.68
CA GLU A 8 -47.11 -9.51 43.69
C GLU A 8 -45.60 -9.37 43.97
N SER A 9 -44.83 -10.27 43.36
CA SER A 9 -43.38 -10.15 43.30
C SER A 9 -43.04 -8.87 42.53
N PRO A 10 -42.24 -7.93 43.08
CA PRO A 10 -41.78 -6.81 42.27
C PRO A 10 -40.93 -7.37 41.15
N SER A 11 -41.45 -7.32 39.94
CA SER A 11 -40.71 -7.50 38.70
C SER A 11 -39.65 -6.41 38.65
N SER A 12 -38.52 -6.68 39.29
CA SER A 12 -37.28 -5.96 39.10
C SER A 12 -36.94 -6.09 37.62
N SER A 13 -37.38 -5.08 36.87
CA SER A 13 -36.84 -4.71 35.57
C SER A 13 -35.36 -4.42 35.80
N SER A 14 -34.56 -5.48 35.78
CA SER A 14 -33.14 -5.37 35.58
C SER A 14 -32.97 -4.79 34.18
N THR A 15 -32.94 -3.47 34.10
CA THR A 15 -32.27 -2.75 33.03
C THR A 15 -30.83 -3.24 33.03
N SER A 16 -30.58 -4.36 32.37
CA SER A 16 -29.28 -4.74 31.89
C SER A 16 -28.94 -3.72 30.81
N SER A 17 -28.49 -2.53 31.24
CA SER A 17 -27.65 -1.68 30.44
C SER A 17 -26.36 -2.46 30.23
N SER A 18 -26.40 -3.43 29.31
CA SER A 18 -25.23 -3.90 28.61
C SER A 18 -24.75 -2.69 27.82
N SER A 19 -23.98 -1.83 28.49
CA SER A 19 -23.01 -0.98 27.82
C SER A 19 -22.14 -1.96 27.05
N SER A 20 -22.52 -2.23 25.81
CA SER A 20 -21.63 -2.76 24.81
C SER A 20 -20.52 -1.72 24.74
N ALA A 21 -19.50 -1.91 25.57
CA ALA A 21 -18.20 -1.33 25.35
C ALA A 21 -17.83 -1.85 23.96
N SER A 22 -18.19 -1.06 22.96
CA SER A 22 -17.75 -1.24 21.58
C SER A 22 -16.25 -1.39 21.73
N SER A 23 -15.76 -2.62 21.57
CA SER A 23 -14.35 -2.90 21.52
C SER A 23 -13.86 -2.06 20.37
N SER A 24 -13.34 -0.87 20.69
CA SER A 24 -12.96 0.15 19.74
C SER A 24 -11.70 -0.41 19.08
N ARG A 25 -11.90 -1.26 18.07
CA ARG A 25 -10.83 -1.80 17.26
C ARG A 25 -10.21 -0.60 16.57
N ILE A 26 -9.04 -0.19 17.07
CA ILE A 26 -8.22 0.84 16.44
C ILE A 26 -7.69 0.21 15.14
N SER A 27 -8.38 0.43 14.03
CA SER A 27 -7.90 0.06 12.70
C SER A 27 -6.98 1.18 12.20
N LEU A 28 -5.67 0.90 12.19
CA LEU A 28 -4.68 1.80 11.59
C LEU A 28 -4.60 1.50 10.09
N THR A 29 -5.10 2.40 9.25
CA THR A 29 -4.87 2.35 7.81
C THR A 29 -3.44 2.82 7.53
N ILE A 30 -2.50 1.88 7.42
CA ILE A 30 -1.12 2.16 7.03
C ILE A 30 -1.05 2.12 5.49
N PRO A 31 -0.58 3.19 4.82
CA PRO A 31 -0.43 3.20 3.37
C PRO A 31 0.47 2.05 2.91
N THR A 32 0.03 1.26 1.92
CA THR A 32 0.80 0.11 1.42
C THR A 32 2.16 0.55 0.87
N SER A 33 2.24 1.74 0.27
CA SER A 33 3.48 2.36 -0.19
C SER A 33 4.51 2.55 0.93
N LEU A 34 4.06 2.84 2.16
CA LEU A 34 4.89 3.07 3.34
C LEU A 34 5.47 1.75 3.90
N LEU A 35 4.94 0.60 3.50
CA LEU A 35 5.46 -0.73 3.86
C LEU A 35 6.39 -1.29 2.77
N ILE A 36 5.96 -1.24 1.51
CA ILE A 36 6.68 -1.89 0.40
C ILE A 36 7.92 -1.09 -0.03
N LEU A 37 7.82 0.23 -0.14
CA LEU A 37 8.92 1.05 -0.68
C LEU A 37 10.11 1.13 0.31
N PRO A 38 9.91 1.28 1.62
CA PRO A 38 11.02 1.26 2.57
C PRO A 38 11.69 -0.11 2.70
N THR A 39 10.91 -1.21 2.65
CA THR A 39 11.47 -2.56 2.74
C THR A 39 12.30 -2.91 1.51
N THR A 40 11.83 -2.58 0.31
CA THR A 40 12.60 -2.75 -0.93
C THR A 40 13.86 -1.86 -0.94
N ALA A 41 13.76 -0.60 -0.53
CA ALA A 41 14.92 0.29 -0.38
C ALA A 41 15.93 -0.25 0.64
N ALA A 42 15.46 -0.83 1.76
CA ALA A 42 16.32 -1.45 2.75
C ALA A 42 17.06 -2.68 2.20
N LEU A 43 16.41 -3.52 1.38
CA LEU A 43 17.05 -4.67 0.71
C LEU A 43 18.13 -4.23 -0.29
N ILE A 44 17.84 -3.18 -1.07
CA ILE A 44 18.82 -2.58 -1.98
C ILE A 44 20.00 -2.02 -1.18
N GLY A 45 19.73 -1.29 -0.09
CA GLY A 45 20.74 -0.76 0.82
C GLY A 45 21.60 -1.84 1.47
N LEU A 46 20.96 -2.92 1.93
CA LEU A 46 21.65 -4.09 2.47
C LEU A 46 22.63 -4.67 1.45
N SER A 47 22.16 -4.87 0.21
CA SER A 47 22.96 -5.45 -0.87
C SER A 47 24.19 -4.60 -1.18
N ILE A 48 24.01 -3.28 -1.34
CA ILE A 48 25.10 -2.32 -1.56
C ILE A 48 26.07 -2.32 -0.36
N GLY A 49 25.53 -2.32 0.85
CA GLY A 49 26.30 -2.28 2.09
C GLY A 49 27.14 -3.55 2.30
N VAL A 50 26.59 -4.72 2.03
CA VAL A 50 27.27 -6.02 2.14
C VAL A 50 28.46 -6.08 1.19
N VAL A 51 28.26 -5.75 -0.09
CA VAL A 51 29.33 -5.76 -1.09
C VAL A 51 30.44 -4.78 -0.70
N ARG A 52 30.07 -3.54 -0.34
CA ARG A 52 31.04 -2.48 -0.07
C ARG A 52 31.80 -2.70 1.23
N GLY A 53 31.15 -3.17 2.29
CA GLY A 53 31.83 -3.47 3.56
C GLY A 53 32.60 -4.77 3.55
N GLY A 54 32.12 -5.79 2.84
CA GLY A 54 32.85 -7.04 2.63
C GLY A 54 34.18 -6.80 1.91
N ASN A 55 34.16 -6.03 0.81
CA ASN A 55 35.36 -5.66 0.08
C ASN A 55 36.34 -4.84 0.94
N LYS A 56 35.85 -3.85 1.70
CA LYS A 56 36.69 -3.05 2.60
C LYS A 56 37.35 -3.90 3.69
N ALA A 57 36.59 -4.79 4.33
CA ALA A 57 37.11 -5.68 5.37
C ALA A 57 38.12 -6.69 4.80
N ARG A 58 37.87 -7.20 3.59
CA ARG A 58 38.79 -8.09 2.88
C ARG A 58 40.11 -7.41 2.58
N LEU A 59 40.09 -6.23 1.97
CA LEU A 59 41.30 -5.48 1.62
C LEU A 59 42.10 -5.10 2.87
N ARG A 60 41.42 -4.69 3.94
CA ARG A 60 42.07 -4.40 5.22
C ARG A 60 42.75 -5.64 5.81
N PHE A 61 42.10 -6.80 5.79
CA PHE A 61 42.69 -8.05 6.28
C PHE A 61 43.91 -8.47 5.44
N LEU A 62 43.85 -8.30 4.12
CA LEU A 62 44.97 -8.58 3.21
C LEU A 62 46.15 -7.64 3.48
N ALA A 63 45.88 -6.34 3.68
CA ALA A 63 46.91 -5.37 4.02
C ALA A 63 47.58 -5.68 5.37
N GLU A 64 46.78 -5.99 6.40
CA GLU A 64 47.28 -6.35 7.73
C GLU A 64 48.12 -7.65 7.71
N ASN A 65 47.77 -8.62 6.85
CA ASN A 65 48.42 -9.92 6.79
C ASN A 65 49.34 -10.12 5.57
N ALA A 66 49.68 -9.06 4.83
CA ALA A 66 50.53 -9.17 3.65
C ALA A 66 51.89 -9.84 3.96
N HIS A 67 52.39 -9.64 5.19
CA HIS A 67 53.63 -10.21 5.70
C HIS A 67 53.49 -11.63 6.30
N ARG A 68 52.27 -12.12 6.59
CA ARG A 68 52.01 -13.43 7.23
C ARG A 68 51.21 -14.35 6.30
N GLN A 69 51.80 -14.69 5.16
CA GLN A 69 51.18 -15.62 4.23
C GLN A 69 51.30 -17.06 4.75
N PRO A 70 50.24 -17.88 4.66
CA PRO A 70 50.30 -19.26 5.15
C PRO A 70 51.31 -20.08 4.34
N LYS A 71 52.18 -20.81 5.04
CA LYS A 71 53.18 -21.73 4.44
C LYS A 71 52.82 -23.21 4.61
N THR A 72 51.89 -23.52 5.51
CA THR A 72 51.40 -24.88 5.78
C THR A 72 49.90 -25.00 5.51
N VAL A 73 49.41 -26.22 5.27
CA VAL A 73 47.98 -26.49 5.01
C VAL A 73 47.10 -26.09 6.21
N GLN A 74 47.54 -26.39 7.43
CA GLN A 74 46.84 -26.00 8.65
C GLN A 74 46.79 -24.46 8.82
N GLY A 75 47.89 -23.77 8.49
CA GLY A 75 47.95 -22.31 8.49
C GLY A 75 46.99 -21.68 7.48
N TRP A 76 46.85 -22.29 6.30
CA TRP A 76 45.90 -21.84 5.27
C TRP A 76 44.44 -21.92 5.75
N TYR A 77 44.07 -22.97 6.48
CA TYR A 77 42.73 -23.11 7.05
C TYR A 77 42.44 -22.01 8.08
N PHE A 78 43.32 -21.81 9.06
CA PHE A 78 43.11 -20.77 10.08
C PHE A 78 43.10 -19.36 9.50
N TYR A 79 43.94 -19.11 8.49
CA TYR A 79 43.95 -17.86 7.73
C TYR A 79 42.60 -17.61 7.05
N THR A 80 42.09 -18.59 6.31
CA THR A 80 40.83 -18.49 5.56
C THR A 80 39.63 -18.37 6.48
N LYS A 81 39.59 -19.13 7.57
CA LYS A 81 38.56 -19.04 8.61
C LYS A 81 38.49 -17.63 9.19
N THR A 82 39.62 -17.09 9.64
CA THR A 82 39.70 -15.75 10.22
C THR A 82 39.33 -14.66 9.21
N ARG A 83 39.80 -14.79 7.97
CA ARG A 83 39.45 -13.88 6.87
C ARG A 83 37.94 -13.84 6.66
N ASN A 84 37.31 -15.01 6.55
CA ASN A 84 35.89 -15.11 6.25
C ASN A 84 35.04 -14.52 7.39
N TYR A 85 35.40 -14.75 8.66
CA TYR A 85 34.69 -14.13 9.80
C TYR A 85 34.79 -12.61 9.79
N ARG A 86 35.99 -12.05 9.57
CA ARG A 86 36.17 -10.59 9.53
C ARG A 86 35.44 -9.95 8.34
N VAL A 87 35.46 -10.61 7.18
CA VAL A 87 34.74 -10.15 5.99
C VAL A 87 33.23 -10.20 6.22
N PHE A 88 32.71 -11.30 6.75
CA PHE A 88 31.29 -11.47 7.04
C PHE A 88 30.77 -10.44 8.05
N PHE A 89 31.49 -10.27 9.17
CA PHE A 89 31.15 -9.26 10.16
C PHE A 89 31.20 -7.83 9.59
N GLY A 90 32.23 -7.52 8.79
CA GLY A 90 32.35 -6.25 8.09
C GLY A 90 31.19 -5.99 7.13
N ALA A 91 30.78 -7.01 6.37
CA ALA A 91 29.66 -6.97 5.44
C ALA A 91 28.31 -6.79 6.14
N LEU A 92 28.06 -7.48 7.25
CA LEU A 92 26.84 -7.32 8.05
C LEU A 92 26.74 -5.94 8.68
N ARG A 93 27.83 -5.45 9.29
CA ARG A 93 27.85 -4.15 9.95
C ARG A 93 27.60 -3.00 8.97
N SER A 94 28.18 -3.05 7.77
CA SER A 94 27.89 -2.07 6.73
C SER A 94 26.51 -2.29 6.12
N GLY A 95 26.14 -3.54 5.82
CA GLY A 95 24.83 -3.91 5.29
C GLY A 95 23.69 -3.34 6.11
N GLY A 96 23.69 -3.58 7.43
CA GLY A 96 22.68 -3.02 8.34
C GLY A 96 22.66 -1.49 8.35
N LYS A 97 23.81 -0.82 8.31
CA LYS A 97 23.87 0.66 8.25
C LYS A 97 23.24 1.22 6.98
N TYR A 98 23.54 0.64 5.81
CA TYR A 98 22.97 1.09 4.54
C TYR A 98 21.49 0.71 4.41
N ALA A 99 21.08 -0.46 4.92
CA ALA A 99 19.69 -0.88 4.95
C ALA A 99 18.83 0.08 5.77
N LEU A 100 19.27 0.40 7.00
CA LEU A 100 18.57 1.37 7.87
C LEU A 100 18.63 2.79 7.32
N GLY A 101 19.77 3.19 6.74
CA GLY A 101 19.92 4.51 6.15
C GLY A 101 18.99 4.74 4.97
N LEU A 102 18.98 3.83 3.97
CA LEU A 102 18.12 3.96 2.80
C LEU A 102 16.65 3.66 3.13
N GLY A 103 16.37 2.59 3.86
CA GLY A 103 15.00 2.26 4.27
C GLY A 103 14.36 3.35 5.11
N GLY A 104 15.09 3.87 6.10
CA GLY A 104 14.64 4.98 6.94
C GLY A 104 14.48 6.30 6.18
N ALA A 105 15.39 6.62 5.26
CA ALA A 105 15.26 7.81 4.42
C ALA A 105 14.04 7.73 3.49
N THR A 106 13.81 6.58 2.86
CA THR A 106 12.63 6.34 2.02
C THR A 106 11.35 6.41 2.83
N ALA A 107 11.28 5.76 4.00
CA ALA A 107 10.13 5.85 4.90
C ALA A 107 9.85 7.29 5.34
N GLY A 108 10.91 8.03 5.71
CA GLY A 108 10.81 9.43 6.08
C GLY A 108 10.29 10.30 4.94
N TYR A 109 10.77 10.09 3.72
CA TYR A 109 10.28 10.80 2.54
C TYR A 109 8.79 10.58 2.32
N PHE A 110 8.33 9.33 2.26
CA PHE A 110 6.92 9.02 2.00
C PHE A 110 6.00 9.49 3.13
N LEU A 111 6.47 9.44 4.38
CA LEU A 111 5.72 9.99 5.51
C LEU A 111 5.55 11.50 5.38
N VAL A 112 6.64 12.22 5.06
CA VAL A 112 6.59 13.66 4.87
C VAL A 112 5.71 14.00 3.68
N ASP A 113 5.86 13.31 2.55
CA ASP A 113 5.03 13.52 1.37
C ASP A 113 3.55 13.36 1.72
N GLU A 114 3.17 12.26 2.36
CA GLU A 114 1.78 12.01 2.77
C GLU A 114 1.23 13.08 3.70
N SER A 115 2.05 13.50 4.66
CA SER A 115 1.69 14.57 5.59
C SER A 115 1.50 15.92 4.89
N VAL A 116 2.30 16.23 3.86
CA VAL A 116 2.23 17.48 3.11
C VAL A 116 0.94 17.53 2.32
N GLY A 117 0.59 16.48 1.57
CA GLY A 117 -0.68 16.51 0.83
C GLY A 117 -1.91 16.43 1.73
N TRP A 118 -1.86 15.70 2.85
CA TRP A 118 -2.94 15.73 3.85
C TRP A 118 -3.15 17.14 4.42
N THR A 119 -2.05 17.83 4.77
CA THR A 119 -2.10 19.21 5.27
C THR A 119 -2.65 20.17 4.22
N ARG A 120 -2.26 20.01 2.96
CA ARG A 120 -2.79 20.81 1.84
C ARG A 120 -4.28 20.61 1.67
N GLU A 121 -4.75 19.37 1.65
CA GLU A 121 -6.18 19.04 1.51
C GLU A 121 -7.01 19.62 2.64
N ARG A 122 -6.45 19.67 3.86
CA ARG A 122 -7.11 20.28 5.01
C ARG A 122 -7.27 21.80 4.87
N LEU A 123 -6.35 22.46 4.18
CA LEU A 123 -6.31 23.92 4.05
C LEU A 123 -6.99 24.45 2.79
N PHE A 124 -6.80 23.78 1.64
CA PHE A 124 -7.24 24.25 0.33
C PHE A 124 -8.31 23.36 -0.32
N GLY A 125 -8.71 22.28 0.35
CA GLY A 125 -9.62 21.28 -0.18
C GLY A 125 -8.93 20.26 -1.10
N PRO A 126 -9.58 19.11 -1.36
CA PRO A 126 -9.10 18.14 -2.32
C PRO A 126 -9.05 18.74 -3.73
N LYS A 127 -7.93 18.55 -4.44
CA LYS A 127 -7.78 18.92 -5.85
C LYS A 127 -7.63 17.66 -6.72
N GLY A 128 -8.25 17.67 -7.90
CA GLY A 128 -8.25 16.57 -8.88
C GLY A 128 -9.51 15.71 -8.81
N ASP A 129 -9.53 14.61 -9.58
CA ASP A 129 -10.61 13.62 -9.52
C ASP A 129 -10.58 12.96 -8.15
N VAL A 130 -11.46 13.38 -7.24
CA VAL A 130 -11.64 12.75 -5.93
C VAL A 130 -12.38 11.44 -6.20
N ALA A 131 -11.77 10.31 -5.85
CA ALA A 131 -12.48 9.03 -5.90
C ALA A 131 -13.76 9.16 -5.05
N PRO A 132 -14.95 8.77 -5.58
CA PRO A 132 -16.17 8.82 -4.79
C PRO A 132 -15.96 8.02 -3.52
N GLN A 133 -16.33 8.63 -2.39
CA GLN A 133 -16.28 7.97 -1.10
C GLN A 133 -17.37 6.89 -1.13
N LEU A 134 -16.99 5.64 -1.38
CA LEU A 134 -17.85 4.48 -1.16
C LEU A 134 -18.08 4.40 0.35
N ASP A 135 -19.35 4.37 0.76
CA ASP A 135 -19.73 4.16 2.15
C ASP A 135 -19.39 2.70 2.54
N ASP A 136 -19.13 2.45 3.83
CA ASP A 136 -18.59 1.18 4.35
C ASP A 136 -19.43 -0.08 3.97
N GLU A 137 -20.67 0.10 3.50
CA GLU A 137 -21.59 -0.98 3.09
C GLU A 137 -21.39 -1.45 1.63
N ASP A 138 -20.83 -0.61 0.74
CA ASP A 138 -20.54 -0.97 -0.66
C ASP A 138 -19.09 -1.49 -0.88
N GLU A 139 -18.26 -1.47 0.18
CA GLU A 139 -16.86 -1.91 0.14
C GLU A 139 -16.68 -3.42 -0.09
N GLU A 140 -17.71 -4.24 0.21
CA GLU A 140 -17.63 -5.70 0.07
C GLU A 140 -17.83 -6.19 -1.38
N GLU A 141 -18.52 -5.45 -2.26
CA GLU A 141 -18.74 -5.84 -3.66
C GLU A 141 -17.70 -5.24 -4.65
N GLU A 142 -17.15 -4.06 -4.38
CA GLU A 142 -16.15 -3.39 -5.25
C GLU A 142 -14.73 -3.35 -4.64
N GLY A 143 -14.13 -4.52 -4.39
CA GLY A 143 -12.78 -4.68 -3.81
C GLY A 143 -11.58 -4.10 -4.58
N ILE A 144 -11.75 -3.04 -5.38
CA ILE A 144 -10.75 -2.48 -6.30
C ILE A 144 -10.34 -1.04 -5.95
N TYR A 145 -11.15 -0.22 -5.27
CA TYR A 145 -10.73 1.13 -4.87
C TYR A 145 -9.96 1.12 -3.54
N ARG A 146 -8.82 0.43 -3.57
CA ARG A 146 -7.91 0.30 -2.43
C ARG A 146 -7.42 1.69 -2.00
N LYS A 147 -7.91 2.18 -0.87
CA LYS A 147 -7.43 3.40 -0.19
C LYS A 147 -5.90 3.32 0.00
N THR A 148 -5.15 3.98 -0.88
CA THR A 148 -3.69 3.84 -0.95
C THR A 148 -2.92 4.78 -0.02
N GLY A 149 -3.60 5.70 0.67
CA GLY A 149 -2.97 6.72 1.51
C GLY A 149 -3.91 7.40 2.51
N TRP A 150 -3.34 8.35 3.26
CA TRP A 150 -4.07 9.30 4.11
C TRP A 150 -4.60 10.50 3.33
N ARG A 151 -4.05 10.75 2.14
CA ARG A 151 -4.54 11.72 1.14
C ARG A 151 -5.78 11.18 0.42
N LYS A 152 -6.73 12.08 0.13
CA LYS A 152 -7.94 11.78 -0.65
C LYS A 152 -7.81 12.23 -2.11
N GLY A 153 -7.00 13.25 -2.39
CA GLY A 153 -6.83 13.84 -3.72
C GLY A 153 -5.66 13.25 -4.51
N GLN A 154 -5.51 13.70 -5.75
CA GLN A 154 -4.38 13.31 -6.59
C GLN A 154 -3.06 13.90 -6.07
N VAL A 155 -1.96 13.17 -6.29
CA VAL A 155 -0.60 13.67 -6.01
C VAL A 155 -0.31 14.82 -6.95
N MET A 156 0.12 15.96 -6.41
CA MET A 156 0.63 17.07 -7.21
C MET A 156 2.15 17.10 -7.14
N TRP A 157 2.78 17.61 -8.21
CA TRP A 157 4.24 17.76 -8.26
C TRP A 157 4.77 18.71 -7.16
N GLU A 158 3.94 19.67 -6.74
CA GLU A 158 4.24 20.61 -5.65
C GLU A 158 4.45 19.90 -4.32
N ASP A 159 3.67 18.85 -4.03
CA ASP A 159 3.75 18.14 -2.75
C ASP A 159 5.07 17.39 -2.63
N GLY A 160 5.50 16.71 -3.71
CA GLY A 160 6.78 16.02 -3.74
C GLY A 160 7.96 16.98 -3.67
N ALA A 161 7.87 18.12 -4.35
CA ALA A 161 8.90 19.15 -4.26
C ALA A 161 9.02 19.71 -2.84
N ALA A 162 7.89 20.02 -2.19
CA ALA A 162 7.86 20.49 -0.80
C ALA A 162 8.37 19.42 0.18
N ALA A 163 7.93 18.17 0.02
CA ALA A 163 8.36 17.04 0.84
C ALA A 163 9.86 16.77 0.72
N GLY A 164 10.39 16.78 -0.50
CA GLY A 164 11.82 16.62 -0.76
C GLY A 164 12.65 17.78 -0.21
N GLY A 165 12.15 19.02 -0.32
CA GLY A 165 12.77 20.20 0.28
C GLY A 165 12.80 20.14 1.80
N LEU A 166 11.69 19.76 2.43
CA LEU A 166 11.58 19.57 3.89
C LEU A 166 12.53 18.46 4.37
N LEU A 167 12.58 17.33 3.67
CA LEU A 167 13.51 16.25 3.99
C LEU A 167 14.97 16.73 3.87
N GLY A 168 15.29 17.49 2.81
CA GLY A 168 16.60 18.10 2.61
C GLY A 168 16.98 19.08 3.72
N LEU A 169 16.00 19.81 4.27
CA LEU A 169 16.16 20.73 5.40
C LEU A 169 16.45 19.94 6.68
N VAL A 170 15.63 18.94 7.00
CA VAL A 170 15.77 18.07 8.18
C VAL A 170 17.14 17.39 8.18
N VAL A 171 17.53 16.80 7.05
CA VAL A 171 18.84 16.15 6.87
C VAL A 171 19.96 17.18 7.04
N GLY A 172 19.82 18.36 6.43
CA GLY A 172 20.80 19.44 6.54
C GLY A 172 21.02 19.90 7.98
N THR A 173 19.95 20.02 8.77
CA THR A 173 20.02 20.37 10.19
C THR A 173 20.56 19.24 11.06
N ALA A 174 20.09 18.01 10.85
CA ALA A 174 20.46 16.85 11.67
C ALA A 174 21.95 16.52 11.54
N TYR A 175 22.49 16.62 10.33
CA TYR A 175 23.91 16.38 10.06
C TYR A 175 24.80 17.62 10.18
N ARG A 176 24.23 18.78 10.58
CA ARG A 176 24.96 20.06 10.70
C ARG A 176 25.82 20.35 9.47
N LEU A 177 25.22 20.27 8.29
CA LEU A 177 25.97 20.41 7.04
C LEU A 177 26.54 21.84 6.90
N PRO A 178 27.78 21.98 6.38
CA PRO A 178 28.31 23.26 5.95
C PRO A 178 27.36 23.98 4.98
N ARG A 179 27.25 25.31 5.08
CA ARG A 179 26.34 26.15 4.27
C ARG A 179 26.22 25.77 2.79
N PRO A 180 27.31 25.51 2.03
CA PRO A 180 27.18 25.13 0.61
C PRO A 180 26.57 23.74 0.42
N LEU A 181 26.81 22.80 1.33
CA LEU A 181 26.22 21.45 1.28
C LEU A 181 24.76 21.47 1.72
N PHE A 182 24.41 22.35 2.66
CA PHE A 182 23.03 22.56 3.10
C PHE A 182 22.13 23.08 1.96
N ILE A 183 22.56 24.11 1.24
CA ILE A 183 21.76 24.65 0.11
C ILE A 183 21.57 23.58 -0.97
N ARG A 184 22.61 22.80 -1.25
CA ARG A 184 22.55 21.70 -2.22
C ARG A 184 21.62 20.59 -1.78
N SER A 185 21.57 20.23 -0.50
CA SER A 185 20.67 19.17 -0.02
C SER A 185 19.20 19.56 -0.16
N VAL A 186 18.87 20.82 0.14
CA VAL A 186 17.50 21.33 -0.05
C VAL A 186 17.15 21.37 -1.54
N LEU A 187 18.01 21.92 -2.39
CA LEU A 187 17.76 22.04 -3.84
C LEU A 187 17.65 20.68 -4.53
N MET A 188 18.53 19.73 -4.19
CA MET A 188 18.42 18.36 -4.70
C MET A 188 17.16 17.68 -4.19
N GLY A 189 16.80 17.89 -2.92
CA GLY A 189 15.56 17.39 -2.34
C GLY A 189 14.33 17.87 -3.13
N THR A 190 14.22 19.17 -3.42
CA THR A 190 13.08 19.73 -4.15
C THR A 190 13.00 19.21 -5.59
N ILE A 191 14.12 19.15 -6.31
CA ILE A 191 14.14 18.69 -7.70
C ILE A 191 13.77 17.21 -7.78
N LEU A 192 14.37 16.39 -6.92
CA LEU A 192 14.19 14.95 -6.96
C LEU A 192 12.78 14.55 -6.48
N GLY A 193 12.28 15.25 -5.46
CA GLY A 193 10.90 15.11 -5.00
C GLY A 193 9.87 15.53 -6.05
N GLY A 194 10.04 16.69 -6.68
CA GLY A 194 9.16 17.15 -7.76
C GLY A 194 9.17 16.19 -8.97
N THR A 195 10.35 15.67 -9.33
CA THR A 195 10.49 14.68 -10.41
C THR A 195 9.78 13.37 -10.09
N THR A 196 9.89 12.91 -8.83
CA THR A 196 9.22 11.67 -8.37
C THR A 196 7.71 11.80 -8.45
N SER A 197 7.15 12.92 -8.00
CA SER A 197 5.71 13.17 -8.08
C SER A 197 5.23 13.37 -9.51
N ALA A 198 6.02 14.03 -10.38
CA ALA A 198 5.72 14.11 -11.81
C ALA A 198 5.63 12.73 -12.47
N MET A 199 6.53 11.80 -12.10
CA MET A 199 6.47 10.42 -12.57
C MET A 199 5.22 9.68 -12.09
N GLN A 200 4.79 9.90 -10.84
CA GLN A 200 3.57 9.31 -10.31
C GLN A 200 2.32 9.83 -11.05
N ILE A 201 2.28 11.12 -11.38
CA ILE A 201 1.19 11.71 -12.18
C ILE A 201 1.15 11.07 -13.57
N ALA A 202 2.31 10.89 -14.22
CA ALA A 202 2.38 10.24 -15.52
C ALA A 202 1.90 8.78 -15.46
N GLN A 203 2.30 8.02 -14.43
CA GLN A 203 1.84 6.64 -14.24
C GLN A 203 0.34 6.56 -13.95
N ALA A 204 -0.20 7.49 -13.15
CA ALA A 204 -1.63 7.56 -12.87
C ALA A 204 -2.44 7.86 -14.13
N HIS A 205 -1.94 8.77 -14.98
CA HIS A 205 -2.56 9.08 -16.26
C HIS A 205 -2.58 7.87 -17.20
N ILE A 206 -1.47 7.14 -17.31
CA ILE A 206 -1.39 5.91 -18.12
C ILE A 206 -2.33 4.83 -17.57
N GLY A 207 -2.44 4.70 -16.25
CA GLY A 207 -3.37 3.77 -15.61
C GLY A 207 -4.83 4.04 -15.98
N LYS A 208 -5.24 5.32 -15.90
CA LYS A 208 -6.61 5.73 -16.25
C LYS A 208 -6.98 5.37 -17.70
N LEU A 209 -6.06 5.59 -18.65
CA LEU A 209 -6.29 5.24 -20.05
C LEU A 209 -6.50 3.73 -20.24
N ARG A 210 -5.79 2.89 -19.47
CA ARG A 210 -5.95 1.43 -19.52
C ARG A 210 -7.30 1.00 -18.93
N ASP A 211 -7.71 1.60 -17.82
CA ASP A 211 -8.98 1.26 -17.16
C ASP A 211 -10.18 1.65 -18.03
N GLU A 212 -10.09 2.76 -18.77
CA GLU A 212 -11.12 3.17 -19.74
C GLU A 212 -11.26 2.15 -20.89
N GLN A 213 -10.14 1.60 -21.37
CA GLN A 213 -10.13 0.53 -22.39
C GLN A 213 -10.79 -0.75 -21.85
N GLU A 214 -10.40 -1.20 -20.66
CA GLU A 214 -10.97 -2.41 -20.04
C GLU A 214 -12.48 -2.26 -19.77
N ARG A 215 -12.94 -1.07 -19.36
CA ARG A 215 -14.36 -0.79 -19.17
C ARG A 215 -15.13 -0.84 -20.49
N ALA A 216 -14.57 -0.29 -21.56
CA ALA A 216 -15.19 -0.35 -22.89
C ALA A 216 -15.33 -1.81 -23.38
N GLU A 217 -14.29 -2.64 -23.18
CA GLU A 217 -14.32 -4.07 -23.51
C GLU A 217 -15.35 -4.85 -22.67
N ARG A 218 -15.45 -4.57 -21.36
CA ARG A 218 -16.47 -5.18 -20.48
C ARG A 218 -17.90 -4.78 -20.86
N LEU A 219 -18.11 -3.55 -21.32
CA LEU A 219 -19.43 -3.11 -21.78
C LEU A 219 -19.79 -3.73 -23.12
N ALA A 220 -18.84 -3.86 -24.05
CA ALA A 220 -19.03 -4.54 -25.33
C ALA A 220 -19.39 -6.03 -25.12
N THR A 221 -18.62 -6.74 -24.31
CA THR A 221 -18.89 -8.16 -23.99
C THR A 221 -20.22 -8.36 -23.26
N LYS A 222 -20.59 -7.47 -22.33
CA LYS A 222 -21.92 -7.50 -21.69
C LYS A 222 -23.05 -7.22 -22.69
N ALA A 223 -22.86 -6.29 -23.63
CA ALA A 223 -23.84 -6.00 -24.66
C ALA A 223 -24.03 -7.18 -25.62
N GLU A 224 -22.94 -7.83 -26.03
CA GLU A 224 -22.97 -9.06 -26.84
C GLU A 224 -23.69 -10.21 -26.11
N ALA A 225 -23.39 -10.41 -24.81
CA ALA A 225 -24.07 -11.40 -23.99
C ALA A 225 -25.57 -11.11 -23.85
N ASN A 226 -25.95 -9.86 -23.62
CA ASN A 226 -27.36 -9.45 -23.53
C ASN A 226 -28.09 -9.62 -24.87
N ALA A 227 -27.43 -9.32 -25.99
CA ALA A 227 -27.98 -9.54 -27.33
C ALA A 227 -28.18 -11.03 -27.64
N ALA A 228 -27.26 -11.89 -27.22
CA ALA A 228 -27.38 -13.34 -27.35
C ALA A 228 -28.52 -13.91 -26.47
N ILE A 229 -28.72 -13.38 -25.26
CA ILE A 229 -29.85 -13.76 -24.40
C ILE A 229 -31.19 -13.33 -25.04
N ALA A 230 -31.23 -12.15 -25.67
CA ALA A 230 -32.42 -11.65 -26.35
C ALA A 230 -32.83 -12.53 -27.54
N SER A 231 -31.88 -12.96 -28.38
CA SER A 231 -32.18 -13.84 -29.52
C SER A 231 -32.65 -15.24 -29.10
N ILE A 232 -32.10 -15.79 -28.01
CA ILE A 232 -32.56 -17.07 -27.43
C ILE A 232 -34.01 -16.96 -26.93
N THR A 233 -34.38 -15.80 -26.37
CA THR A 233 -35.74 -15.56 -25.85
C THR A 233 -36.77 -15.45 -26.98
N GLU A 234 -36.40 -14.88 -28.13
CA GLU A 234 -37.28 -14.81 -29.31
C GLU A 234 -37.52 -16.19 -29.97
N GLU A 235 -36.53 -17.09 -30.02
CA GLU A 235 -36.73 -18.44 -30.60
C GLU A 235 -37.63 -19.36 -29.76
N VAL A 236 -37.79 -19.12 -28.46
CA VAL A 236 -38.66 -19.92 -27.58
C VAL A 236 -40.11 -19.38 -27.56
N GLY A 237 -40.33 -18.15 -28.00
CA GLY A 237 -41.64 -17.47 -28.04
C GLY A 237 -42.73 -18.13 -28.91
N PRO A 238 -42.46 -18.67 -30.12
CA PRO A 238 -43.52 -19.21 -30.96
C PRO A 238 -43.96 -20.64 -30.57
N ALA A 239 -43.21 -21.37 -29.75
CA ALA A 239 -43.52 -22.76 -29.39
C ALA A 239 -44.61 -22.90 -28.30
N LEU A 240 -44.86 -21.86 -27.49
CA LEU A 240 -45.85 -21.92 -26.42
C LEU A 240 -47.28 -21.54 -26.88
N ALA A 241 -47.42 -20.91 -28.04
CA ALA A 241 -48.71 -20.45 -28.57
C ALA A 241 -49.54 -21.54 -29.29
N LEU A 242 -48.95 -22.71 -29.60
CA LEU A 242 -49.63 -23.81 -30.31
C LEU A 242 -50.11 -24.96 -29.41
N ARG A 243 -50.11 -24.79 -28.09
CA ARG A 243 -50.63 -25.78 -27.11
C ARG A 243 -51.87 -25.26 -26.38
N GLY A 244 -52.83 -24.72 -27.14
CA GLY A 244 -54.07 -24.14 -26.60
C GLY A 244 -55.27 -24.34 -27.53
N GLY A 245 -55.40 -25.52 -28.15
CA GLY A 245 -56.53 -25.86 -28.99
C GLY A 245 -56.88 -27.34 -28.87
N GLY A 246 -57.76 -27.69 -27.95
CA GLY A 246 -58.17 -29.07 -27.71
C GLY A 246 -59.41 -29.16 -26.83
N SER A 247 -60.56 -28.99 -27.48
CA SER A 247 -61.88 -29.62 -27.21
C SER A 247 -62.17 -30.19 -25.81
N ASN A 248 -63.29 -29.77 -25.22
CA ASN A 248 -64.32 -30.75 -24.85
C ASN A 248 -65.72 -30.13 -24.76
N THR A 249 -66.60 -30.79 -25.51
CA THR A 249 -68.03 -30.67 -25.66
C THR A 249 -68.81 -31.01 -24.39
N GLU A 250 -69.97 -30.37 -24.22
CA GLU A 250 -71.08 -30.79 -23.36
C GLU A 250 -71.47 -32.26 -23.58
N PRO A 251 -72.22 -32.87 -22.64
CA PRO A 251 -73.65 -33.04 -22.96
C PRO A 251 -74.63 -32.76 -21.81
N ALA A 252 -75.86 -32.51 -22.24
CA ALA A 252 -77.05 -32.09 -21.52
C ALA A 252 -77.80 -33.20 -20.75
N THR A 253 -78.65 -32.75 -19.81
CA THR A 253 -79.93 -33.34 -19.28
C THR A 253 -79.82 -34.69 -18.54
N ILE A 254 -80.49 -34.93 -17.41
CA ILE A 254 -81.87 -34.63 -16.95
C ILE A 254 -81.87 -34.26 -15.46
#